data_AF-A0A9R0TDU4-F1
#
_entry.id   AF-A0A9R0TDU4-F1
#
_cell.length_a   1.000
_cell.length_b   1.000
_cell.length_c   1.000
_cell.angle_alpha   90.00
_cell.angle_beta   90.00
_cell.angle_gamma   90.00
#
_symmetry.space_group_name_H-M   'P 1'
#
loop_
_entity.id
_entity.type
_entity.pdbx_description
1 polymer ?
#
loop_
_entity_poly.entity_id
_entity_poly.type
_entity_poly.pdbx_seq_one_letter_code
_entity_poly.pdbx_strand_id
1 'polypeptide(L)'
;MQKIPLAYDEEKKAWFLERELPEGRYEYKYVVDGNWVCNEHEMKTKPNADGHVNNYIQVARDGTSDEEKAMRERLTGPDPDLTKEERLMIKEYLEQYTEQ
;
A
#
# COMPACT_ATOMS: atom_id res chain seq x y z
N MET A 1 3.71 -5.23 13.72
CA MET A 1 3.44 -3.85 13.28
C MET A 1 4.66 -2.99 13.60
N GLN A 2 5.26 -2.37 12.59
CA GLN A 2 6.49 -1.58 12.75
C GLN A 2 6.14 -0.13 13.11
N LYS A 3 6.73 0.40 14.18
CA LYS A 3 6.65 1.84 14.52
C LYS A 3 7.89 2.52 13.96
N ILE A 4 7.69 3.57 13.16
CA ILE A 4 8.78 4.35 12.58
C ILE A 4 8.67 5.76 13.18
N PRO A 5 9.73 6.28 13.81
CA PRO A 5 9.72 7.64 14.32
C PRO A 5 9.68 8.64 13.16
N LEU A 6 8.88 9.70 13.32
CA LEU A 6 8.88 10.84 12.39
C LEU A 6 9.99 11.82 12.79
N ALA A 7 10.52 12.54 11.81
CA ALA A 7 11.46 13.64 12.04
C ALA A 7 10.68 14.94 12.26
N TYR A 8 11.04 15.71 13.30
CA TYR A 8 10.46 17.04 13.52
C TYR A 8 11.26 18.09 12.73
N ASP A 9 10.56 18.89 11.94
CA ASP A 9 11.08 20.06 11.23
C ASP A 9 10.66 21.32 12.03
N GLU A 10 11.63 22.00 12.63
CA GLU A 10 11.39 23.17 13.49
C GLU A 10 10.86 24.38 12.71
N GLU A 11 11.29 24.56 11.47
CA GLU A 11 10.91 25.70 10.63
C GLU A 11 9.44 25.58 10.21
N LYS A 12 9.04 24.39 9.76
CA LYS A 12 7.66 24.09 9.36
C LYS A 12 6.75 23.77 10.54
N LYS A 13 7.33 23.57 11.74
CA LYS A 13 6.65 23.12 12.96
C LYS A 13 5.82 21.85 12.72
N ALA A 14 6.37 20.89 11.99
CA ALA A 14 5.64 19.69 11.56
C ALA A 14 6.51 18.44 11.61
N TRP A 15 5.84 17.28 11.65
CA TRP A 15 6.46 15.96 11.68
C TRP A 15 6.42 15.33 10.28
N PHE A 16 7.56 14.79 9.83
CA PHE A 16 7.72 14.26 8.47
C PHE A 16 8.27 12.83 8.48
N LEU A 17 7.85 12.07 7.48
CA LEU A 17 8.44 10.80 7.09
C LEU A 17 8.44 10.71 5.57
N GLU A 18 9.62 10.58 4.98
CA GLU A 18 9.80 10.36 3.55
C GLU A 18 10.22 8.92 3.29
N ARG A 19 9.55 8.25 2.36
CA ARG A 19 9.81 6.86 1.99
C ARG A 19 9.52 6.65 0.51
N GLU A 20 10.42 5.93 -0.14
CA GLU A 20 10.16 5.31 -1.44
C GLU A 20 9.23 4.11 -1.23
N LEU A 21 8.08 4.14 -1.88
CA LEU A 21 7.08 3.07 -1.82
C LEU A 21 6.82 2.56 -3.23
N PRO A 22 6.81 1.22 -3.44
CA PRO A 22 6.25 0.65 -4.64
C PRO A 22 4.79 1.06 -4.86
N GLU A 23 4.28 0.83 -6.07
CA GLU A 23 2.87 1.06 -6.34
C GLU A 23 1.99 0.14 -5.50
N GLY A 24 0.93 0.71 -4.94
CA GLY A 24 0.05 -0.02 -4.05
C GLY A 24 -0.71 0.88 -3.09
N ARG A 25 -1.57 0.25 -2.30
CA ARG A 25 -2.31 0.91 -1.23
C ARG A 25 -1.65 0.60 0.11
N TYR A 26 -1.32 1.65 0.86
CA TYR A 26 -0.66 1.53 2.15
C TYR A 26 -1.53 2.15 3.23
N GLU A 27 -1.98 1.34 4.18
CA GLU A 27 -2.68 1.83 5.37
C GLU A 27 -1.68 2.17 6.48
N TYR A 28 -1.94 3.27 7.19
CA TYR A 28 -1.11 3.72 8.29
C TYR A 28 -1.96 4.41 9.36
N LYS A 29 -1.35 4.60 10.53
CA LYS A 29 -1.95 5.30 11.65
C LYS A 29 -0.85 5.97 12.46
N TYR A 30 -1.13 7.17 12.97
CA TYR A 30 -0.17 7.90 13.78
C TYR A 30 -0.24 7.44 15.23
N VAL A 31 0.90 7.51 15.92
CA VAL A 31 0.97 7.36 17.38
C VAL A 31 1.45 8.68 17.95
N VAL A 32 0.55 9.42 18.58
CA VAL A 32 0.84 10.72 19.21
C VAL A 32 0.72 10.55 20.71
N ASP A 33 1.81 10.74 21.44
CA ASP A 33 1.87 10.59 22.90
C ASP A 33 1.30 9.25 23.41
N GLY A 34 1.59 8.17 22.67
CA GLY A 34 1.12 6.82 22.98
C GLY A 34 -0.29 6.49 22.48
N ASN A 35 -1.03 7.46 21.94
CA ASN A 35 -2.39 7.28 21.44
C ASN A 35 -2.42 7.05 19.93
N TRP A 36 -3.21 6.07 19.49
CA TRP A 36 -3.42 5.79 18.07
C TRP A 36 -4.44 6.76 17.48
N VAL A 37 -4.03 7.59 16.54
CA VAL A 37 -4.87 8.63 15.93
C VAL A 37 -4.82 8.58 14.41
N CYS A 38 -5.91 8.99 13.76
CA CYS A 38 -5.97 9.21 12.32
C CYS A 38 -5.99 10.71 12.04
N ASN A 39 -5.34 11.12 10.96
CA ASN A 39 -5.46 12.46 10.42
C ASN A 39 -6.81 12.60 9.70
N GLU A 40 -7.62 13.56 10.13
CA GLU A 40 -8.95 13.82 9.58
C GLU A 40 -8.92 14.42 8.17
N HIS A 41 -7.80 15.01 7.77
CA HIS A 41 -7.61 15.67 6.47
C HIS A 41 -6.97 14.76 5.42
N GLU A 42 -6.64 13.52 5.76
CA GLU A 42 -6.09 12.52 4.86
C GLU A 42 -7.13 11.45 4.53
N MET A 43 -6.85 10.68 3.47
CA MET A 43 -7.73 9.58 3.08
C MET A 43 -7.83 8.55 4.22
N LYS A 44 -9.04 8.05 4.45
CA LYS A 44 -9.38 7.12 5.54
C LYS A 44 -10.08 5.88 5.03
N THR A 45 -9.74 4.74 5.62
CA THR A 45 -10.41 3.48 5.32
C THR A 45 -11.86 3.52 5.77
N LYS A 46 -12.67 2.60 5.24
CA LYS A 46 -13.92 2.25 5.91
C LYS A 46 -13.58 1.59 7.25
N PRO A 47 -14.44 1.71 8.27
CA PRO A 47 -14.29 0.94 9.49
C PRO A 47 -14.18 -0.55 9.18
N ASN A 48 -13.21 -1.24 9.80
CA ASN A 48 -13.15 -2.69 9.74
C ASN A 48 -14.26 -3.31 10.61
N ALA A 49 -14.29 -4.65 10.71
CA ALA A 49 -15.30 -5.35 11.50
C ALA A 49 -15.34 -4.93 12.99
N ASP A 50 -14.19 -4.51 13.53
CA ASP A 50 -14.04 -4.03 14.92
C ASP A 50 -14.27 -2.52 15.05
N GLY A 51 -14.70 -1.84 13.98
CA GLY A 51 -14.92 -0.39 13.94
C GLY A 51 -13.66 0.45 13.83
N HIS A 52 -12.48 -0.16 13.70
CA HIS A 52 -11.22 0.56 13.56
C HIS A 52 -11.07 1.17 12.17
N VAL A 53 -10.62 2.42 12.14
CA VAL A 53 -10.28 3.18 10.92
C VAL A 53 -8.79 3.46 10.92
N ASN A 54 -8.21 3.45 9.72
CA ASN A 54 -6.83 3.85 9.42
C ASN A 54 -6.82 4.99 8.40
N ASN A 55 -5.73 5.74 8.32
CA ASN A 55 -5.43 6.50 7.12
C ASN A 55 -4.87 5.58 6.04
N TYR A 56 -4.90 6.01 4.79
CA TYR A 56 -4.19 5.31 3.72
C TYR A 56 -3.68 6.27 2.65
N ILE A 57 -2.64 5.85 1.94
CA ILE A 57 -2.19 6.47 0.69
C ILE A 57 -2.30 5.47 -0.45
N GLN A 58 -2.59 5.99 -1.64
CA GLN A 58 -2.56 5.22 -2.89
C GLN A 58 -1.34 5.71 -3.68
N VAL A 59 -0.34 4.84 -3.82
CA VAL A 59 0.84 5.12 -4.63
C VAL A 59 0.59 4.54 -6.02
N ALA A 60 0.67 5.40 -7.03
CA ALA A 60 0.56 5.05 -8.44
C ALA A 60 1.75 5.68 -9.17
N ARG A 61 2.26 4.99 -10.19
CA ARG A 61 3.35 5.53 -11.02
C ARG A 61 2.79 6.38 -12.16
N ASP A 62 3.35 7.56 -12.31
CA ASP A 62 3.06 8.44 -13.44
C ASP A 62 3.47 7.77 -14.76
N GLY A 63 2.65 7.98 -15.81
CA GLY A 63 2.90 7.42 -17.13
C GLY A 63 2.62 5.92 -17.29
N THR A 64 1.94 5.30 -16.33
CA THR A 64 1.41 3.93 -16.49
C THR A 64 0.43 3.86 -17.65
N SER A 65 0.60 2.86 -18.52
CA SER A 65 -0.29 2.68 -19.67
C SER A 65 -1.69 2.25 -19.19
N ASP A 66 -2.71 2.47 -20.02
CA ASP A 66 -4.06 2.05 -19.66
C ASP A 66 -4.18 0.53 -19.55
N GLU A 67 -3.37 -0.21 -20.32
CA GLU A 67 -3.26 -1.67 -20.20
C GLU A 67 -2.64 -2.10 -18.86
N GLU A 68 -1.58 -1.43 -18.39
CA GLU A 68 -0.96 -1.71 -17.09
C GLU A 68 -1.93 -1.43 -15.93
N LYS A 69 -2.70 -0.33 -16.02
CA LYS A 69 -3.73 0.01 -15.04
C LYS A 69 -4.83 -1.03 -15.02
N ALA A 70 -5.37 -1.40 -16.19
CA ALA A 70 -6.42 -2.42 -16.31
C ALA A 70 -5.94 -3.79 -15.82
N MET A 71 -4.69 -4.16 -16.12
CA MET A 71 -4.08 -5.38 -15.60
C MET A 71 -4.02 -5.36 -14.07
N ARG A 72 -3.54 -4.26 -13.46
CA ARG A 72 -3.47 -4.16 -11.99
C ARG A 72 -4.83 -4.18 -11.33
N GLU A 73 -5.81 -3.47 -11.89
CA GLU A 73 -7.17 -3.47 -11.37
C GLU A 73 -7.77 -4.88 -11.39
N ARG A 74 -7.60 -5.61 -12.49
CA ARG A 74 -8.01 -7.02 -12.60
C ARG A 74 -7.32 -7.90 -11.57
N LEU A 75 -5.99 -7.78 -11.42
CA LEU A 75 -5.19 -8.68 -10.57
C LEU A 75 -5.29 -8.35 -9.07
N THR A 76 -5.69 -7.13 -8.70
CA THR A 76 -5.83 -6.70 -7.31
C THR A 76 -7.28 -6.55 -6.85
N GLY A 77 -8.23 -6.87 -7.73
CA GLY A 77 -9.65 -6.91 -7.44
C GLY A 77 -10.04 -8.05 -6.47
N PRO A 78 -11.30 -8.05 -6.00
CA PRO A 78 -11.79 -9.06 -5.06
C PRO A 78 -11.84 -10.48 -5.65
N ASP A 79 -11.94 -10.61 -6.97
CA ASP A 79 -11.92 -11.88 -7.70
C ASP A 79 -10.84 -11.79 -8.79
N PRO A 80 -9.56 -12.00 -8.44
CA PRO A 80 -8.47 -11.83 -9.38
C PRO A 80 -8.46 -12.99 -10.38
N ASP A 81 -8.74 -12.67 -11.63
CA ASP A 81 -8.64 -13.64 -12.73
C ASP A 81 -7.26 -13.55 -13.40
N LEU A 82 -6.57 -14.69 -13.50
CA LEU A 82 -5.27 -14.82 -14.17
C LEU A 82 -5.47 -15.47 -15.54
N THR A 83 -4.88 -14.87 -16.59
CA THR A 83 -4.85 -15.48 -17.92
C THR A 83 -4.02 -16.77 -17.93
N LYS A 84 -4.13 -17.57 -18.99
CA LYS A 84 -3.34 -18.80 -19.12
C LYS A 84 -1.84 -18.51 -19.15
N GLU A 85 -1.46 -17.42 -19.81
CA GLU A 85 -0.09 -16.95 -19.94
C GLU A 85 0.46 -16.48 -18.58
N GLU A 86 -0.29 -15.68 -17.83
CA GLU A 86 0.10 -15.23 -16.49
C GLU A 86 0.25 -16.41 -15.51
N ARG A 87 -0.65 -17.40 -15.58
CA ARG A 87 -0.53 -18.64 -14.79
C ARG A 87 0.72 -19.44 -15.16
N LEU A 88 1.08 -19.50 -16.44
CA LEU A 88 2.28 -20.20 -16.89
C LEU A 88 3.54 -19.48 -16.38
N MET A 89 3.60 -18.16 -16.51
CA MET A 89 4.71 -17.36 -15.99
C MET A 89 4.93 -17.56 -14.48
N ILE A 90 3.85 -17.57 -13.69
CA ILE A 90 3.94 -17.81 -12.24
C ILE A 90 4.49 -19.22 -11.96
N LYS A 91 4.03 -20.24 -12.69
CA LYS A 91 4.53 -21.62 -12.52
C LYS A 91 6.01 -21.72 -12.83
N GLU A 92 6.44 -21.20 -13.98
CA GLU A 92 7.85 -21.20 -14.39
C GLU A 92 8.74 -20.47 -13.38
N TYR A 93 8.25 -19.34 -12.83
CA TYR A 93 8.97 -18.62 -11.78
C TYR A 93 9.12 -19.46 -10.50
N LEU A 94 8.07 -20.16 -10.07
CA LEU A 94 8.09 -20.99 -8.86
C LEU A 94 8.98 -22.23 -9.03
N GLU A 95 8.98 -22.85 -10.20
CA GLU A 95 9.78 -24.05 -10.50
C GLU A 95 11.28 -23.81 -10.36
N GLN A 96 11.75 -22.59 -10.68
CA GLN A 96 13.15 -22.17 -10.50
C GLN A 96 13.62 -22.18 -9.04
N TYR A 97 12.70 -22.06 -8.07
CA TYR A 97 13.02 -22.09 -6.64
C TYR A 97 12.88 -23.48 -6.01
N THR A 98 12.22 -24.43 -6.69
CA THR A 98 12.16 -25.84 -6.23
C THR A 98 13.39 -26.66 -6.61
N GLU A 99 14.26 -26.13 -7.48
CA GLU A 99 15.52 -26.78 -7.89
C GLU A 99 16.74 -26.35 -7.05
N GLN A 100 16.54 -25.64 -5.93
CA GLN A 100 17.60 -25.24 -4.97
C GLN A 100 17.51 -26.02 -3.65
#